data_AF-A0A412TVI6-F1
#
_entry.id   AF-A0A412TVI6-F1
#
_cell.length_a   1.000
_cell.length_b   1.000
_cell.length_c   1.000
_cell.angle_alpha   90.00
_cell.angle_beta   90.00
_cell.angle_gamma   90.00
#
_symmetry.space_group_name_H-M   'P 1'
#
loop_
_entity.id
_entity.type
_entity.pdbx_description
1 polymer ?
#
loop_
_entity_poly.entity_id
_entity_poly.type
_entity_poly.pdbx_seq_one_letter_code
_entity_poly.pdbx_strand_id
1 'polypeptide(L)'
;MGKKRFRMMWVILSVIVLSAVVGVVFVNMPQFGRLPRGERLARIERSAHYRDGEFRNLHETVLMTSGKGFFQNLTGFLFRKQAGLRPDSTLPVIKTDLQTLNLSEDLLVWFGHSSYLIQMEGKRLLVDPVFCTAAPVSFVNKPFKGTEVYRPEDMPDIDWAILENGQYNEGWKYIHLMPGYMAAVARELKAAKILTVHHSKYALATHPWDEPLKNARRMRDRDSLPVVIPQIGEVVNMAEY
;
A
#
# COMPACT_ATOMS: atom_id res chain seq x y z
N MET A 1 -2.37 56.43 7.21
CA MET A 1 -2.41 54.95 7.19
C MET A 1 -3.74 54.49 6.59
N GLY A 2 -3.82 54.08 5.32
CA GLY A 2 -5.15 53.83 4.71
C GLY A 2 -5.21 52.80 3.58
N LYS A 3 -4.46 52.99 2.47
CA LYS A 3 -4.63 52.13 1.28
C LYS A 3 -3.75 50.88 1.24
N LYS A 4 -2.50 50.95 1.75
CA LYS A 4 -1.58 49.80 1.78
C LYS A 4 -2.02 48.70 2.74
N ARG A 5 -2.47 49.05 3.95
CA ARG A 5 -2.99 48.08 4.93
C ARG A 5 -4.28 47.43 4.44
N PHE A 6 -5.16 48.19 3.77
CA PHE A 6 -6.37 47.66 3.16
C PHE A 6 -6.09 46.70 2.01
N ARG A 7 -5.17 47.05 1.09
CA ARG A 7 -4.70 46.12 0.03
C ARG A 7 -4.07 44.85 0.61
N MET A 8 -3.25 44.99 1.65
CA MET A 8 -2.61 43.83 2.31
C MET A 8 -3.64 42.91 2.98
N MET A 9 -4.69 43.48 3.59
CA MET A 9 -5.78 42.71 4.18
C MET A 9 -6.54 41.89 3.12
N TRP A 10 -6.83 42.46 1.95
CA TRP A 10 -7.45 41.72 0.84
C TRP A 10 -6.56 40.62 0.28
N VAL A 11 -5.24 40.86 0.18
CA VAL A 11 -4.30 39.80 -0.25
C VAL A 11 -4.29 38.64 0.74
N ILE A 12 -4.23 38.91 2.05
CA ILE A 12 -4.27 37.88 3.09
C ILE A 12 -5.60 37.12 3.02
N LEU A 13 -6.72 37.84 2.91
CA LEU A 13 -8.05 37.21 2.80
C LEU A 13 -8.14 36.31 1.56
N SER A 14 -7.65 36.78 0.41
CA SER A 14 -7.62 35.99 -0.82
C SER A 14 -6.74 34.74 -0.70
N VAL A 15 -5.60 34.81 -0.02
CA VAL A 15 -4.75 33.64 0.26
C VAL A 15 -5.45 32.65 1.19
N ILE A 16 -6.14 33.14 2.23
CA ILE A 16 -6.90 32.28 3.15
C ILE A 16 -8.04 31.59 2.41
N VAL A 17 -8.82 32.34 1.61
CA VAL A 17 -9.92 31.79 0.82
C VAL A 17 -9.40 30.78 -0.19
N LEU A 18 -8.33 31.10 -0.92
CA LEU A 18 -7.71 30.17 -1.86
C LEU A 18 -7.21 28.90 -1.16
N SER A 19 -6.55 29.03 -0.01
CA SER A 19 -6.09 27.88 0.77
C SER A 19 -7.24 27.03 1.30
N ALA A 20 -8.34 27.65 1.73
CA ALA A 20 -9.55 26.96 2.15
C ALA A 20 -10.21 26.22 0.97
N VAL A 21 -10.31 26.86 -0.20
CA VAL A 21 -10.83 26.23 -1.42
C VAL A 21 -9.95 25.05 -1.84
N VAL A 22 -8.62 25.23 -1.87
CA VAL A 22 -7.68 24.14 -2.16
C VAL A 22 -7.84 23.02 -1.13
N GLY A 23 -7.96 23.35 0.15
CA GLY A 23 -8.21 22.37 1.22
C GLY A 23 -9.51 21.59 1.00
N VAL A 24 -10.61 22.27 0.70
CA VAL A 24 -11.92 21.65 0.41
C VAL A 24 -11.83 20.75 -0.82
N VAL A 25 -11.24 21.21 -1.92
CA VAL A 25 -11.04 20.40 -3.13
C VAL A 25 -10.18 19.18 -2.82
N PHE A 26 -9.09 19.36 -2.07
CA PHE A 26 -8.16 18.29 -1.69
C PHE A 26 -8.83 17.20 -0.84
N VAL A 27 -9.59 17.55 0.21
CA VAL A 27 -10.28 16.56 1.06
C VAL A 27 -11.48 15.91 0.37
N ASN A 28 -11.98 16.47 -0.73
CA ASN A 28 -13.04 15.87 -1.55
C ASN A 28 -12.50 14.99 -2.70
N MET A 29 -11.18 14.86 -2.83
CA MET A 29 -10.59 13.93 -3.80
C MET A 29 -10.94 12.47 -3.44
N PRO A 30 -11.10 11.57 -4.43
CA PRO A 30 -11.48 10.17 -4.19
C PRO A 30 -10.61 9.42 -3.15
N GLN A 31 -9.34 9.81 -3.01
CA GLN A 31 -8.35 9.22 -2.10
C GLN A 31 -8.71 9.38 -0.61
N PHE A 32 -9.49 10.40 -0.24
CA PHE A 32 -9.91 10.65 1.15
C PHE A 32 -11.24 9.98 1.50
N GLY A 33 -11.86 9.26 0.55
CA GLY A 33 -13.16 8.65 0.72
C GLY A 33 -14.32 9.65 0.70
N ARG A 34 -15.52 9.18 1.00
CA ARG A 34 -16.74 10.00 1.07
C ARG A 34 -17.58 9.57 2.25
N LEU A 35 -18.34 10.51 2.82
CA LEU A 35 -19.36 10.21 3.82
C LEU A 35 -20.33 9.15 3.29
N PRO A 36 -20.71 8.15 4.12
CA PRO A 36 -21.64 7.10 3.71
C PRO A 36 -23.00 7.71 3.31
N ARG A 37 -23.60 7.16 2.25
CA ARG A 37 -24.93 7.55 1.73
C ARG A 37 -25.71 6.31 1.28
N GLY A 38 -27.02 6.45 1.15
CA GLY A 38 -27.91 5.39 0.62
C GLY A 38 -27.83 4.10 1.43
N GLU A 39 -27.82 2.95 0.75
CA GLU A 39 -27.79 1.63 1.38
C GLU A 39 -26.60 1.42 2.32
N ARG A 40 -25.45 2.02 2.01
CA ARG A 40 -24.26 1.95 2.87
C ARG A 40 -24.50 2.64 4.21
N LEU A 41 -25.17 3.81 4.20
CA LEU A 41 -25.53 4.51 5.42
C LEU A 41 -26.56 3.70 6.22
N ALA A 42 -27.63 3.23 5.57
CA ALA A 42 -28.65 2.41 6.20
C ALA A 42 -28.09 1.10 6.80
N ARG A 43 -27.01 0.55 6.24
CA ARG A 43 -26.30 -0.60 6.82
C ARG A 43 -25.49 -0.22 8.07
N ILE A 44 -24.84 0.94 8.06
CA ILE A 44 -24.06 1.43 9.21
C ILE A 44 -25.00 1.75 10.38
N GLU A 45 -26.11 2.45 10.11
CA GLU A 45 -27.12 2.82 11.11
C GLU A 45 -27.77 1.61 11.77
N ARG A 46 -27.92 0.49 11.04
CA ARG A 46 -28.44 -0.77 11.57
C ARG A 46 -27.41 -1.60 12.33
N SER A 47 -26.14 -1.20 12.37
CA SER A 47 -25.13 -1.96 13.10
C SER A 47 -25.33 -1.82 14.61
N ALA A 48 -25.00 -2.87 15.37
CA ALA A 48 -25.07 -2.85 16.84
C ALA A 48 -24.15 -1.79 17.50
N HIS A 49 -23.24 -1.22 16.70
CA HIS A 49 -22.20 -0.27 17.10
C HIS A 49 -22.54 1.18 16.72
N TYR A 50 -23.66 1.43 16.04
CA TYR A 50 -24.11 2.79 15.74
C TYR A 50 -25.09 3.26 16.82
N ARG A 51 -24.71 4.31 17.57
CA ARG A 51 -25.51 4.87 18.67
C ARG A 51 -25.32 6.37 18.71
N ASP A 52 -26.38 7.11 19.02
CA ASP A 52 -26.34 8.56 19.20
C ASP A 52 -25.82 9.34 17.96
N GLY A 53 -26.08 8.85 16.75
CA GLY A 53 -25.68 9.50 15.50
C GLY A 53 -24.23 9.25 15.06
N GLU A 54 -23.49 8.41 15.78
CA GLU A 54 -22.10 8.06 15.46
C GLU A 54 -21.85 6.55 15.55
N PHE A 55 -20.83 6.09 14.83
CA PHE A 55 -20.35 4.72 14.95
C PHE A 55 -19.33 4.65 16.09
N ARG A 56 -19.58 3.79 17.09
CA ARG A 56 -18.68 3.59 18.23
C ARG A 56 -17.88 2.29 18.05
N ASN A 57 -16.56 2.43 17.91
CA ASN A 57 -15.66 1.29 17.81
C ASN A 57 -15.68 0.44 19.10
N LEU A 58 -15.47 -0.88 18.96
CA LEU A 58 -15.46 -1.85 20.06
C LEU A 58 -14.31 -1.64 21.05
N HIS A 59 -13.20 -1.10 20.58
CA HIS A 59 -12.05 -0.73 21.39
C HIS A 59 -11.86 0.77 21.30
N GLU A 60 -11.58 1.40 22.45
CA GLU A 60 -11.24 2.80 22.51
C GLU A 60 -9.96 3.02 21.69
N THR A 61 -10.13 3.59 20.50
CA THR A 61 -9.00 4.00 19.69
C THR A 61 -8.51 5.30 20.31
N VAL A 62 -7.47 5.20 21.14
CA VAL A 62 -6.81 6.37 21.70
C VAL A 62 -6.17 7.14 20.53
N LEU A 63 -6.94 8.06 19.94
CA LEU A 63 -6.51 8.93 18.85
C LEU A 63 -5.38 9.88 19.28
N MET A 64 -5.16 10.03 20.60
CA MET A 64 -4.14 10.88 21.19
C MET A 64 -3.32 10.13 22.24
N THR A 65 -2.18 9.59 21.84
CA THR A 65 -1.18 9.01 22.75
C THR A 65 -0.30 10.06 23.44
N SER A 66 -0.55 11.35 23.18
CA SER A 66 0.17 12.46 23.80
C SER A 66 -0.81 13.37 24.57
N GLY A 67 -0.43 13.83 25.76
CA GLY A 67 -1.18 14.83 26.54
C GLY A 67 -1.21 16.24 25.91
N LYS A 68 -1.01 16.35 24.59
CA LYS A 68 -0.96 17.61 23.84
C LYS A 68 -2.28 17.84 23.12
N GLY A 69 -2.74 19.09 23.05
CA GLY A 69 -3.97 19.45 22.34
C GLY A 69 -3.89 19.21 20.83
N PHE A 70 -5.05 19.09 20.18
CA PHE A 70 -5.21 18.85 18.72
C PHE A 70 -4.30 19.74 17.86
N PHE A 71 -4.27 21.05 18.12
CA PHE A 71 -3.45 21.99 17.34
C PHE A 71 -1.94 21.76 17.53
N GLN A 72 -1.48 21.37 18.73
CA GLN A 72 -0.07 21.05 18.99
C GLN A 72 0.34 19.72 18.35
N ASN A 73 -0.55 18.74 18.31
CA ASN A 73 -0.30 17.48 17.60
C ASN A 73 -0.32 17.69 16.09
N LEU A 74 -1.21 18.52 15.56
CA LEU A 74 -1.26 18.86 14.14
C LEU A 74 -0.01 19.65 13.70
N THR A 75 0.37 20.69 14.45
CA THR A 75 1.60 21.45 14.19
C THR A 75 2.85 20.58 14.40
N GLY A 76 2.87 19.73 15.42
CA GLY A 76 3.88 18.70 15.60
C GLY A 76 3.96 17.79 14.36
N PHE A 77 2.85 17.22 13.90
CA PHE A 77 2.85 16.36 12.72
C PHE A 77 3.31 17.08 11.44
N LEU A 78 2.87 18.32 11.22
CA LEU A 78 3.17 19.09 10.01
C LEU A 78 4.59 19.67 9.99
N PHE A 79 5.16 20.02 11.15
CA PHE A 79 6.44 20.74 11.24
C PHE A 79 7.54 19.94 11.95
N ARG A 80 7.27 18.73 12.44
CA ARG A 80 8.31 17.86 13.03
C ARG A 80 9.21 17.33 11.92
N LYS A 81 10.36 17.99 11.76
CA LYS A 81 11.51 17.41 11.09
C LYS A 81 12.12 16.37 12.01
N GLN A 82 11.78 15.10 11.79
CA GLN A 82 12.48 14.00 12.43
C GLN A 82 13.84 13.85 11.74
N ALA A 83 14.91 14.28 12.44
CA ALA A 83 16.27 14.03 11.98
C ALA A 83 16.52 12.52 11.83
N GLY A 84 17.24 12.11 10.80
CA GLY A 84 17.58 10.70 10.55
C GLY A 84 16.45 9.83 9.98
N LEU A 85 15.33 10.41 9.52
CA LEU A 85 14.25 9.63 8.86
C LEU A 85 14.70 9.03 7.51
N ARG A 86 15.68 9.64 6.86
CA ARG A 86 16.24 9.23 5.57
C ARG A 86 17.77 9.31 5.64
N PRO A 87 18.49 8.44 4.92
CA PRO A 87 19.95 8.51 4.86
C PRO A 87 20.40 9.78 4.13
N ASP A 88 21.51 10.37 4.58
CA ASP A 88 22.10 11.58 3.96
C ASP A 88 22.77 11.26 2.61
N SER A 89 23.18 10.01 2.41
CA SER A 89 23.82 9.52 1.19
C SER A 89 23.02 8.37 0.56
N THR A 90 23.39 8.02 -0.67
CA THR A 90 22.87 6.83 -1.37
C THR A 90 23.21 5.59 -0.55
N LEU A 91 22.25 4.68 -0.39
CA LEU A 91 22.52 3.40 0.29
C LEU A 91 23.40 2.50 -0.59
N PRO A 92 24.37 1.77 0.00
CA PRO A 92 25.13 0.77 -0.74
C PRO A 92 24.19 -0.37 -1.14
N VAL A 93 24.19 -0.73 -2.43
CA VAL A 93 23.36 -1.81 -2.97
C VAL A 93 24.22 -2.70 -3.87
N ILE A 94 23.99 -4.01 -3.78
CA ILE A 94 24.59 -5.00 -4.64
C ILE A 94 23.54 -5.37 -5.71
N LYS A 95 23.87 -5.10 -6.98
CA LYS A 95 23.07 -5.54 -8.12
C LYS A 95 23.63 -6.87 -8.62
N THR A 96 23.02 -7.95 -8.16
CA THR A 96 23.32 -9.31 -8.60
C THR A 96 22.61 -9.58 -9.92
N ASP A 97 23.29 -10.21 -10.87
CA ASP A 97 22.66 -10.72 -12.08
C ASP A 97 21.91 -12.03 -11.75
N LEU A 98 20.59 -11.92 -11.57
CA LEU A 98 19.75 -13.02 -11.11
C LEU A 98 19.67 -14.18 -12.13
N GLN A 99 19.95 -13.90 -13.41
CA GLN A 99 19.91 -14.92 -14.46
C GLN A 99 21.10 -15.89 -14.39
N THR A 100 22.19 -15.47 -13.74
CA THR A 100 23.42 -16.25 -13.61
C THR A 100 23.48 -17.13 -12.36
N LEU A 101 22.49 -17.03 -11.48
CA LEU A 101 22.45 -17.78 -10.23
C LEU A 101 22.30 -19.28 -10.51
N ASN A 102 23.18 -20.08 -9.91
CA ASN A 102 23.14 -21.53 -10.03
C ASN A 102 21.90 -22.09 -9.32
N LEU A 103 20.97 -22.70 -10.06
CA LEU A 103 19.70 -23.20 -9.54
C LEU A 103 19.85 -24.29 -8.47
N SER A 104 20.99 -25.00 -8.42
CA SER A 104 21.23 -26.05 -7.43
C SER A 104 21.60 -25.52 -6.03
N GLU A 105 21.86 -24.22 -5.89
CA GLU A 105 22.22 -23.60 -4.62
C GLU A 105 20.99 -23.06 -3.89
N ASP A 106 20.94 -23.26 -2.58
CA ASP A 106 19.92 -22.65 -1.73
C ASP A 106 20.38 -21.23 -1.35
N LEU A 107 19.65 -20.21 -1.81
CA LEU A 107 20.04 -18.80 -1.63
C LEU A 107 18.83 -17.88 -1.44
N LEU A 108 19.12 -16.68 -0.91
CA LEU A 108 18.15 -15.62 -0.75
C LEU A 108 18.75 -14.30 -1.24
N VAL A 109 18.02 -13.59 -2.09
CA VAL A 109 18.31 -12.21 -2.49
C VAL A 109 17.24 -11.30 -1.90
N TRP A 110 17.65 -10.35 -1.07
CA TRP A 110 16.74 -9.36 -0.48
C TRP A 110 16.76 -8.09 -1.32
N PHE A 111 15.58 -7.63 -1.74
CA PHE A 111 15.42 -6.42 -2.55
C PHE A 111 15.08 -5.19 -1.71
N GLY A 112 14.96 -5.34 -0.38
CA GLY A 112 14.46 -4.31 0.53
C GLY A 112 13.01 -4.54 0.92
N HIS A 113 12.57 -3.91 2.03
CA HIS A 113 11.23 -4.07 2.58
C HIS A 113 10.87 -5.56 2.79
N SER A 114 9.68 -6.00 2.33
CA SER A 114 9.19 -7.38 2.33
C SER A 114 9.51 -8.14 1.03
N SER A 115 10.36 -7.60 0.15
CA SER A 115 10.62 -8.17 -1.18
C SER A 115 11.84 -9.10 -1.20
N TYR A 116 11.64 -10.36 -1.58
CA TYR A 116 12.69 -11.39 -1.60
C TYR A 116 12.60 -12.27 -2.85
N LEU A 117 13.75 -12.69 -3.39
CA LEU A 117 13.86 -13.90 -4.19
C LEU A 117 14.48 -14.99 -3.32
N ILE A 118 13.78 -16.09 -3.14
CA ILE A 118 14.28 -17.28 -2.43
C ILE A 118 14.44 -18.38 -3.46
N GLN A 119 15.62 -18.99 -3.49
CA GLN A 119 15.89 -20.18 -4.28
C GLN A 119 16.21 -21.32 -3.34
N MET A 120 15.50 -22.43 -3.46
CA MET A 120 15.67 -23.59 -2.59
C MET A 120 15.22 -24.84 -3.32
N GLU A 121 15.98 -25.94 -3.20
CA GLU A 121 15.65 -27.23 -3.82
C GLU A 121 15.36 -27.13 -5.33
N GLY A 122 16.09 -26.27 -6.04
CA GLY A 122 15.90 -26.05 -7.46
C GLY A 122 14.63 -25.29 -7.85
N LYS A 123 13.97 -24.62 -6.89
CA LYS A 123 12.78 -23.80 -7.09
C LYS A 123 13.05 -22.33 -6.77
N ARG A 124 12.35 -21.42 -7.44
CA ARG A 124 12.44 -19.97 -7.22
C ARG A 124 11.10 -19.38 -6.77
N LEU A 125 11.12 -18.76 -5.60
CA LEU A 125 9.99 -18.07 -4.99
C LEU A 125 10.27 -16.56 -5.00
N LEU A 126 9.40 -15.79 -5.64
CA LEU A 126 9.41 -14.33 -5.58
C LEU A 126 8.35 -13.85 -4.61
N VAL A 127 8.77 -13.19 -3.54
CA VAL A 127 7.90 -12.77 -2.44
C VAL A 127 7.72 -11.26 -2.47
N ASP A 128 6.46 -10.83 -2.48
CA ASP A 128 5.99 -9.45 -2.35
C ASP A 128 6.84 -8.43 -3.13
N PRO A 129 6.99 -8.58 -4.46
CA PRO A 129 7.92 -7.77 -5.24
C PRO A 129 7.44 -6.31 -5.39
N VAL A 130 8.21 -5.37 -4.82
CA VAL A 130 7.97 -3.93 -4.94
C VAL A 130 9.12 -3.28 -5.69
N PHE A 131 8.98 -3.13 -7.02
CA PHE A 131 10.08 -2.69 -7.91
C PHE A 131 9.97 -1.27 -8.46
N CYS A 132 8.90 -0.52 -8.15
CA CYS A 132 8.72 0.83 -8.66
C CYS A 132 8.32 1.84 -7.57
N THR A 133 8.92 3.04 -7.62
CA THR A 133 8.45 4.20 -6.85
C THR A 133 7.00 4.46 -7.21
N ALA A 134 6.18 4.57 -6.18
CA ALA A 134 4.82 4.93 -6.40
C ALA A 134 4.42 5.97 -5.33
N ALA A 135 4.28 7.20 -5.79
CA ALA A 135 3.62 8.29 -5.08
C ALA A 135 2.84 9.15 -6.08
N PRO A 136 1.69 9.74 -5.69
CA PRO A 136 0.88 10.60 -6.58
C PRO A 136 1.61 11.87 -6.99
N VAL A 137 2.58 12.27 -6.17
CA VAL A 137 3.49 13.38 -6.38
C VAL A 137 4.89 12.84 -6.13
N SER A 138 5.81 13.09 -7.06
CA SER A 138 7.12 12.45 -7.01
C SER A 138 7.87 12.73 -5.70
N PHE A 139 7.54 13.75 -4.92
CA PHE A 139 8.28 14.16 -3.71
C PHE A 139 7.90 13.47 -2.37
N VAL A 140 6.86 12.63 -2.31
CA VAL A 140 6.42 11.95 -1.06
C VAL A 140 6.72 10.45 -1.14
N ASN A 141 7.11 9.80 -0.03
CA ASN A 141 7.33 8.35 0.08
C ASN A 141 8.25 7.71 -0.99
N LYS A 142 9.25 8.45 -1.48
CA LYS A 142 10.27 7.87 -2.37
C LYS A 142 11.02 6.73 -1.65
N PRO A 143 11.34 5.63 -2.34
CA PRO A 143 12.38 4.70 -1.93
C PRO A 143 13.67 5.45 -1.55
N PHE A 144 14.49 4.84 -0.70
CA PHE A 144 15.79 5.43 -0.39
C PHE A 144 16.65 5.46 -1.65
N LYS A 145 17.42 6.54 -1.81
CA LYS A 145 18.25 6.74 -3.01
C LYS A 145 19.21 5.55 -3.15
N GLY A 146 19.20 4.94 -4.33
CA GLY A 146 20.04 3.77 -4.66
C GLY A 146 19.36 2.41 -4.53
N THR A 147 18.14 2.33 -4.00
CA THR A 147 17.45 1.04 -3.75
C THR A 147 16.64 0.50 -4.95
N GLU A 148 16.41 1.30 -5.97
CA GLU A 148 15.58 0.95 -7.14
C GLU A 148 16.41 0.29 -8.26
N VAL A 149 17.17 -0.77 -7.92
CA VAL A 149 18.10 -1.40 -8.88
C VAL A 149 17.52 -2.60 -9.62
N TYR A 150 16.36 -3.13 -9.20
CA TYR A 150 15.69 -4.27 -9.83
C TYR A 150 14.38 -3.86 -10.50
N ARG A 151 14.07 -4.51 -11.61
CA ARG A 151 12.83 -4.39 -12.39
C ARG A 151 12.22 -5.77 -12.66
N PRO A 152 10.94 -5.87 -13.06
CA PRO A 152 10.34 -7.13 -13.44
C PRO A 152 11.14 -7.91 -14.49
N GLU A 153 11.79 -7.21 -15.43
CA GLU A 153 12.57 -7.85 -16.50
C GLU A 153 13.89 -8.47 -16.02
N ASP A 154 14.36 -8.10 -14.82
CA ASP A 154 15.54 -8.70 -14.22
C ASP A 154 15.24 -10.06 -13.58
N MET A 155 13.95 -10.39 -13.38
CA MET A 155 13.57 -11.61 -12.67
C MET A 155 13.86 -12.84 -13.55
N PRO A 156 14.48 -13.89 -12.99
CA PRO A 156 14.62 -15.16 -13.67
C PRO A 156 13.27 -15.88 -13.74
N ASP A 157 13.24 -17.09 -14.29
CA ASP A 157 12.04 -17.92 -14.22
C ASP A 157 11.63 -18.15 -12.75
N ILE A 158 10.36 -17.93 -12.46
CA ILE A 158 9.78 -18.00 -11.13
C ILE A 158 8.80 -19.18 -11.05
N ASP A 159 9.00 -20.08 -10.10
CA ASP A 159 8.04 -21.15 -9.83
C ASP A 159 6.84 -20.61 -9.04
N TRP A 160 7.09 -19.77 -8.05
CA TRP A 160 6.06 -19.23 -7.16
C TRP A 160 6.17 -17.73 -7.00
N ALA A 161 5.14 -16.99 -7.40
CA ALA A 161 4.97 -15.58 -7.06
C ALA A 161 4.00 -15.43 -5.88
N ILE A 162 4.49 -14.91 -4.76
CA ILE A 162 3.68 -14.59 -3.59
C ILE A 162 3.37 -13.08 -3.64
N LEU A 163 2.17 -12.73 -4.11
CA LEU A 163 1.79 -11.35 -4.44
C LEU A 163 0.90 -10.72 -3.38
N GLU A 164 1.13 -9.44 -3.07
CA GLU A 164 0.23 -8.68 -2.22
C GLU A 164 -1.21 -8.64 -2.78
N ASN A 165 -2.19 -8.80 -1.88
CA ASN A 165 -3.62 -8.64 -2.18
C ASN A 165 -4.43 -8.37 -0.90
N GLY A 166 -4.25 -7.24 -0.22
CA GLY A 166 -5.13 -6.98 0.94
C GLY A 166 -4.77 -5.81 1.84
N GLN A 167 -3.67 -5.12 1.56
CA GLN A 167 -3.35 -3.86 2.20
C GLN A 167 -3.54 -2.68 1.24
N TYR A 168 -4.45 -2.80 0.28
CA TYR A 168 -4.61 -1.79 -0.77
C TYR A 168 -5.78 -0.82 -0.48
N ASN A 169 -5.61 0.45 -0.81
CA ASN A 169 -6.70 1.42 -0.92
C ASN A 169 -6.28 2.58 -1.84
N GLU A 170 -7.21 3.45 -2.25
CA GLU A 170 -6.90 4.58 -3.15
C GLU A 170 -5.86 5.56 -2.58
N GLY A 171 -5.79 5.73 -1.26
CA GLY A 171 -4.79 6.54 -0.59
C GLY A 171 -3.39 5.90 -0.58
N TRP A 172 -3.31 4.58 -0.73
CA TRP A 172 -2.08 3.80 -0.71
C TRP A 172 -1.80 3.05 -2.01
N LYS A 173 -2.53 3.35 -3.09
CA LYS A 173 -2.41 2.71 -4.42
C LYS A 173 -1.02 2.76 -5.03
N TYR A 174 -0.15 3.51 -4.40
CA TYR A 174 1.20 3.72 -4.80
C TYR A 174 2.25 3.07 -3.87
N ILE A 175 1.86 2.40 -2.80
CA ILE A 175 2.79 1.55 -2.04
C ILE A 175 2.26 0.12 -1.91
N HIS A 176 1.07 -0.13 -2.48
CA HIS A 176 0.37 -1.40 -2.44
C HIS A 176 -0.16 -1.74 -3.83
N LEU A 177 -0.12 -3.03 -4.17
CA LEU A 177 -0.62 -3.53 -5.44
C LEU A 177 -2.15 -3.38 -5.51
N MET A 178 -2.62 -2.57 -6.46
CA MET A 178 -4.06 -2.42 -6.69
C MET A 178 -4.66 -3.64 -7.40
N PRO A 179 -5.89 -4.05 -7.05
CA PRO A 179 -6.58 -5.20 -7.69
C PRO A 179 -6.64 -5.13 -9.21
N GLY A 180 -6.76 -3.93 -9.78
CA GLY A 180 -6.83 -3.72 -11.22
C GLY A 180 -5.55 -4.11 -11.97
N TYR A 181 -4.39 -4.10 -11.29
CA TYR A 181 -3.10 -4.42 -11.91
C TYR A 181 -2.62 -5.83 -11.60
N MET A 182 -3.23 -6.53 -10.63
CA MET A 182 -2.78 -7.85 -10.16
C MET A 182 -2.61 -8.86 -11.30
N ALA A 183 -3.61 -8.97 -12.19
CA ALA A 183 -3.55 -9.92 -13.29
C ALA A 183 -2.48 -9.56 -14.34
N ALA A 184 -2.19 -8.26 -14.54
CA ALA A 184 -1.14 -7.82 -15.45
C ALA A 184 0.24 -8.13 -14.87
N VAL A 185 0.49 -7.77 -13.62
CA VAL A 185 1.73 -8.08 -12.89
C VAL A 185 1.98 -9.58 -12.85
N ALA A 186 0.96 -10.37 -12.52
CA ALA A 186 1.03 -11.83 -12.54
C ALA A 186 1.47 -12.39 -13.90
N ARG A 187 0.98 -11.82 -15.02
CA ARG A 187 1.38 -12.23 -16.37
C ARG A 187 2.80 -11.83 -16.72
N GLU A 188 3.22 -10.64 -16.32
CA GLU A 188 4.57 -10.14 -16.58
C GLU A 188 5.63 -10.97 -15.85
N LEU A 189 5.36 -11.38 -14.62
CA LEU A 189 6.24 -12.25 -13.85
C LEU A 189 6.34 -13.68 -14.41
N LYS A 190 5.37 -14.10 -15.23
CA LYS A 190 5.30 -15.45 -15.83
C LYS A 190 5.49 -16.59 -14.83
N ALA A 191 5.08 -16.37 -13.59
CA ALA A 191 5.28 -17.36 -12.53
C ALA A 191 4.42 -18.61 -12.78
N ALA A 192 4.99 -19.79 -12.53
CA ALA A 192 4.26 -21.05 -12.72
C ALA A 192 3.06 -21.18 -11.77
N LYS A 193 3.16 -20.59 -10.57
CA LYS A 193 2.11 -20.52 -9.55
C LYS A 193 2.07 -19.15 -8.89
N ILE A 194 0.88 -18.77 -8.45
CA ILE A 194 0.65 -17.51 -7.74
C ILE A 194 -0.08 -17.79 -6.44
N LEU A 195 0.42 -17.26 -5.34
CA LEU A 195 -0.26 -17.20 -4.05
C LEU A 195 -0.47 -15.73 -3.68
N THR A 196 -1.63 -15.38 -3.14
CA THR A 196 -1.87 -14.00 -2.67
C THR A 196 -1.77 -13.87 -1.16
N VAL A 197 -1.26 -12.74 -0.66
CA VAL A 197 -1.02 -12.48 0.77
C VAL A 197 -1.57 -11.12 1.23
N HIS A 198 -1.30 -10.75 2.49
CA HIS A 198 -1.78 -9.51 3.13
C HIS A 198 -3.29 -9.44 3.39
N HIS A 199 -3.99 -10.58 3.42
CA HIS A 199 -5.42 -10.70 3.73
C HIS A 199 -5.71 -11.82 4.74
N SER A 200 -6.99 -12.02 5.08
CA SER A 200 -7.51 -13.13 5.92
C SER A 200 -7.08 -13.17 7.40
N LYS A 201 -6.21 -12.26 7.88
CA LYS A 201 -5.81 -12.20 9.30
C LYS A 201 -6.23 -10.91 10.02
N TYR A 202 -6.04 -9.75 9.40
CA TYR A 202 -6.29 -8.44 10.00
C TYR A 202 -7.04 -7.51 9.04
N ALA A 203 -7.91 -6.66 9.58
CA ALA A 203 -8.59 -5.61 8.83
C ALA A 203 -7.77 -4.32 8.83
N LEU A 204 -6.74 -4.25 7.98
CA LEU A 204 -5.81 -3.12 7.91
C LEU A 204 -6.16 -2.12 6.79
N ALA A 205 -6.84 -2.57 5.74
CA ALA A 205 -7.35 -1.74 4.66
C ALA A 205 -8.86 -1.48 4.78
N THR A 206 -9.40 -0.63 3.90
CA THR A 206 -10.79 -0.16 3.96
C THR A 206 -11.76 -0.91 3.04
N HIS A 207 -11.29 -1.91 2.29
CA HIS A 207 -12.13 -2.79 1.48
C HIS A 207 -12.79 -3.89 2.34
N PRO A 208 -13.87 -4.55 1.86
CA PRO A 208 -14.44 -5.74 2.51
C PRO A 208 -13.39 -6.83 2.73
N TRP A 209 -13.49 -7.56 3.85
CA TRP A 209 -12.49 -8.56 4.25
C TRP A 209 -12.32 -9.70 3.23
N ASP A 210 -13.38 -10.04 2.50
CA ASP A 210 -13.41 -11.13 1.51
C ASP A 210 -13.10 -10.69 0.08
N GLU A 211 -12.94 -9.38 -0.16
CA GLU A 211 -12.63 -8.83 -1.47
C GLU A 211 -11.31 -9.37 -2.04
N PRO A 212 -10.21 -9.46 -1.26
CA PRO A 212 -9.00 -10.16 -1.67
C PRO A 212 -9.21 -11.58 -2.20
N LEU A 213 -9.99 -12.39 -1.49
CA LEU A 213 -10.26 -13.77 -1.90
C LEU A 213 -11.06 -13.80 -3.21
N LYS A 214 -11.97 -12.83 -3.41
CA LYS A 214 -12.68 -12.66 -4.68
C LYS A 214 -11.73 -12.21 -5.81
N ASN A 215 -10.73 -11.38 -5.53
CA ASN A 215 -9.70 -11.01 -6.51
C ASN A 215 -8.89 -12.22 -6.95
N ALA A 216 -8.40 -13.02 -5.99
CA ALA A 216 -7.64 -14.23 -6.28
C ALA A 216 -8.46 -15.23 -7.13
N ARG A 217 -9.75 -15.42 -6.79
CA ARG A 217 -10.66 -16.26 -7.60
C ARG A 217 -10.87 -15.68 -9.00
N ARG A 218 -11.04 -14.36 -9.16
CA ARG A 218 -11.15 -13.73 -10.47
C ARG A 218 -9.89 -13.92 -11.32
N MET A 219 -8.71 -13.77 -10.73
CA MET A 219 -7.44 -14.04 -11.44
C MET A 219 -7.39 -15.48 -11.95
N ARG A 220 -7.80 -16.45 -11.12
CA ARG A 220 -7.85 -17.86 -11.50
C ARG A 220 -8.89 -18.15 -12.58
N ASP A 221 -10.14 -17.77 -12.32
CA ASP A 221 -11.30 -18.25 -13.07
C ASP A 221 -11.55 -17.43 -14.33
N ARG A 222 -11.37 -16.10 -14.26
CA ARG A 222 -11.60 -15.18 -15.39
C ARG A 222 -10.32 -14.96 -16.19
N ASP A 223 -9.21 -14.70 -15.50
CA ASP A 223 -7.96 -14.32 -16.15
C ASP A 223 -7.07 -15.54 -16.48
N SER A 224 -7.53 -16.76 -16.15
CA SER A 224 -6.88 -18.05 -16.41
C SER A 224 -5.44 -18.14 -15.86
N LEU A 225 -5.20 -17.52 -14.71
CA LEU A 225 -3.90 -17.52 -14.04
C LEU A 225 -3.75 -18.70 -13.07
N PRO A 226 -2.54 -19.23 -12.85
CA PRO A 226 -2.29 -20.39 -11.99
C PRO A 226 -2.29 -20.02 -10.49
N VAL A 227 -3.42 -19.50 -10.01
CA VAL A 227 -3.56 -19.01 -8.62
C VAL A 227 -3.94 -20.15 -7.68
N VAL A 228 -3.13 -20.34 -6.65
CA VAL A 228 -3.37 -21.24 -5.51
C VAL A 228 -4.08 -20.46 -4.41
N ILE A 229 -5.19 -20.99 -3.91
CA ILE A 229 -6.06 -20.34 -2.93
C ILE A 229 -6.29 -21.30 -1.76
N PRO A 230 -5.27 -21.50 -0.89
CA PRO A 230 -5.37 -22.45 0.21
C PRO A 230 -6.24 -21.91 1.35
N GLN A 231 -6.76 -22.80 2.18
CA GLN A 231 -7.34 -22.47 3.47
C GLN A 231 -6.25 -22.15 4.50
N ILE A 232 -6.59 -21.40 5.55
CA ILE A 232 -5.65 -21.12 6.64
C ILE A 232 -5.24 -22.44 7.30
N GLY A 233 -3.95 -22.77 7.26
CA GLY A 233 -3.40 -24.01 7.80
C GLY A 233 -3.41 -25.20 6.83
N GLU A 234 -3.90 -25.03 5.59
CA GLU A 234 -3.80 -26.05 4.55
C GLU A 234 -2.34 -26.26 4.13
N VAL A 235 -1.92 -27.52 4.05
CA VAL A 235 -0.60 -27.89 3.55
C VAL A 235 -0.61 -27.82 2.03
N VAL A 236 0.25 -26.96 1.47
CA VAL A 236 0.45 -26.82 0.03
C VAL A 236 1.78 -27.48 -0.33
N ASN A 237 1.75 -28.59 -1.06
CA ASN A 237 2.97 -29.25 -1.52
C ASN A 237 3.59 -28.51 -2.70
N MET A 238 4.61 -27.70 -2.43
CA MET A 238 5.24 -26.85 -3.46
C MET A 238 5.92 -27.61 -4.60
N ALA A 239 6.21 -28.91 -4.43
CA ALA A 239 6.82 -29.75 -5.46
C ALA A 239 5.79 -30.36 -6.43
N GLU A 240 4.53 -30.51 -6.00
CA GLU A 240 3.46 -31.17 -6.78
C GLU A 240 2.61 -30.22 -7.62
N TYR A 241 2.82 -28.90 -7.50
CA TYR A 241 2.09 -27.89 -8.26
C TYR A 241 2.77 -27.51 -9.57
#